data_AF-A0A7Y2Y0W5-F1
#
_entry.id   AF-A0A7Y2Y0W5-F1
#
_cell.length_a   1.000
_cell.length_b   1.000
_cell.length_c   1.000
_cell.angle_alpha   90.00
_cell.angle_beta   90.00
_cell.angle_gamma   90.00
#
_symmetry.space_group_name_H-M   'P 1'
#
loop_
_entity.id
_entity.type
_entity.pdbx_description
1 polymer ?
#
loop_
_entity_poly.entity_id
_entity_poly.type
_entity_poly.pdbx_seq_one_letter_code
_entity_poly.pdbx_strand_id
1 'polypeptide(L)'
;IGEGFTSPFGGAHAEVNAINSVKNKNLLKKATLYVSLEPCSHYGKTPPCTDLILKCGIPRIVIGIQDPHSKVAGKGINILREKGREVIVPVLEEQCREHHKRFLTFHEKKRPYIILKWAESSDGYIAPKKSERSKNPEPFWISNRYSRQLVHQWRTEEQAILVGTNTVLEDNPKLNPRTWQGKSPLRVVIDRHLKIPENFNIYDQTANTLIFTQTKVDLPKRKGIEFQEIDFSENVLTQICDQLHQRNVQSIIIEGGAETQKSFIEDDIWDEARIFIGTSELGDGIKAPEIGGVEIERTTLENDLLRILKND
;
A
#
# COMPACT_ATOMS: atom_id res chain seq x y z
N ILE A 1 -6.44 -30.56 6.72
CA ILE A 1 -7.23 -30.98 7.91
C ILE A 1 -7.44 -29.86 8.94
N GLY A 2 -6.86 -28.69 8.71
CA GLY A 2 -7.11 -27.43 9.39
C GLY A 2 -6.60 -26.31 8.49
N GLU A 3 -7.15 -25.12 8.65
CA GLU A 3 -6.82 -23.92 7.89
C GLU A 3 -6.82 -22.71 8.83
N GLY A 4 -6.10 -21.67 8.45
CA GLY A 4 -5.97 -20.45 9.23
C GLY A 4 -5.17 -19.38 8.48
N PHE A 5 -5.46 -18.13 8.80
CA PHE A 5 -4.73 -16.95 8.34
C PHE A 5 -4.38 -16.07 9.54
N THR A 6 -3.44 -15.14 9.38
CA THR A 6 -3.01 -14.26 10.47
C THR A 6 -4.16 -13.36 10.92
N SER A 7 -4.44 -13.37 12.23
CA SER A 7 -5.46 -12.51 12.84
C SER A 7 -5.08 -11.02 12.78
N PRO A 8 -6.01 -10.09 13.06
CA PRO A 8 -5.69 -8.68 13.18
C PRO A 8 -4.49 -8.39 14.09
N PHE A 9 -3.84 -7.24 13.88
CA PHE A 9 -2.59 -6.87 14.54
C PHE A 9 -2.54 -7.22 16.04
N GLY A 10 -1.52 -7.99 16.43
CA GLY A 10 -1.32 -8.48 17.79
C GLY A 10 -2.00 -9.81 18.11
N GLY A 11 -2.80 -10.36 17.19
CA GLY A 11 -3.41 -11.68 17.30
C GLY A 11 -2.50 -12.83 16.88
N ALA A 12 -3.10 -14.02 16.77
CA ALA A 12 -2.42 -15.25 16.40
C ALA A 12 -2.00 -15.28 14.92
N HIS A 13 -0.84 -15.87 14.63
CA HIS A 13 -0.38 -16.08 13.26
C HIS A 13 -1.15 -17.21 12.57
N ALA A 14 -1.04 -17.29 11.24
CA ALA A 14 -1.71 -18.28 10.41
C ALA A 14 -1.46 -19.72 10.88
N GLU A 15 -0.22 -20.06 11.26
CA GLU A 15 0.16 -21.39 11.73
C GLU A 15 -0.56 -21.76 13.01
N VAL A 16 -0.66 -20.81 13.95
CA VAL A 16 -1.36 -21.01 15.22
C VAL A 16 -2.84 -21.26 14.96
N ASN A 17 -3.47 -20.45 14.11
CA ASN A 17 -4.88 -20.59 13.76
C ASN A 17 -5.17 -21.91 13.01
N ALA A 18 -4.31 -22.27 12.04
CA ALA A 18 -4.42 -23.51 11.28
C ALA A 18 -4.23 -24.74 12.17
N ILE A 19 -3.25 -24.73 13.07
CA ILE A 19 -3.04 -25.79 14.04
C ILE A 19 -4.25 -25.88 14.97
N ASN A 20 -4.77 -24.75 15.47
CA ASN A 20 -5.89 -24.70 16.41
C ASN A 20 -7.21 -25.18 15.81
N SER A 21 -7.45 -25.00 14.51
CA SER A 21 -8.67 -25.47 13.83
C SER A 21 -8.73 -26.99 13.64
N VAL A 22 -7.60 -27.71 13.75
CA VAL A 22 -7.59 -29.18 13.67
C VAL A 22 -8.30 -29.79 14.89
N LYS A 23 -9.42 -30.49 14.65
CA LYS A 23 -10.21 -31.14 15.73
C LYS A 23 -9.43 -32.22 16.49
N ASN A 24 -8.76 -33.13 15.77
CA ASN A 24 -7.95 -34.20 16.36
C ASN A 24 -6.46 -33.88 16.21
N LYS A 25 -5.85 -33.32 17.27
CA LYS A 25 -4.43 -32.92 17.27
C LYS A 25 -3.45 -34.07 17.04
N ASN A 26 -3.84 -35.32 17.32
CA ASN A 26 -2.97 -36.48 17.07
C ASN A 26 -2.65 -36.67 15.58
N LEU A 27 -3.50 -36.18 14.68
CA LEU A 27 -3.27 -36.24 13.24
C LEU A 27 -2.13 -35.32 12.78
N LEU A 28 -1.78 -34.29 13.55
CA LEU A 28 -0.70 -33.35 13.21
C LEU A 28 0.67 -34.06 13.06
N LYS A 29 0.89 -35.13 13.83
CA LYS A 29 2.12 -35.96 13.76
C LYS A 29 2.29 -36.71 12.43
N LYS A 30 1.23 -36.76 11.60
CA LYS A 30 1.22 -37.38 10.27
C LYS A 30 0.94 -36.36 9.16
N ALA A 31 0.85 -35.08 9.50
CA ALA A 31 0.43 -34.03 8.58
C ALA A 31 1.63 -33.36 7.89
N THR A 32 1.33 -32.61 6.83
CA THR A 32 2.23 -31.62 6.24
C THR A 32 1.63 -30.24 6.49
N LEU A 33 2.43 -29.30 6.97
CA LEU A 33 2.04 -27.91 7.11
C LEU A 33 2.49 -27.13 5.87
N TYR A 34 1.56 -26.44 5.22
CA TYR A 34 1.84 -25.51 4.13
C TYR A 34 1.67 -24.09 4.66
N VAL A 35 2.69 -23.25 4.47
CA VAL A 35 2.70 -21.85 4.90
C VAL A 35 3.22 -20.97 3.78
N SER A 36 2.64 -19.79 3.61
CA SER A 36 3.01 -18.87 2.53
C SER A 36 4.30 -18.08 2.81
N LEU A 37 4.73 -17.99 4.08
CA LEU A 37 5.92 -17.29 4.55
C LEU A 37 6.65 -18.15 5.60
N GLU A 38 7.96 -17.98 5.75
CA GLU A 38 8.77 -18.66 6.77
C GLU A 38 8.17 -18.48 8.18
N PRO A 39 7.95 -19.58 8.93
CA PRO A 39 7.45 -19.50 10.30
C PRO A 39 8.36 -18.71 11.22
N CYS A 40 7.78 -17.82 12.02
CA CYS A 40 8.56 -16.94 12.90
C CYS A 40 9.36 -17.74 13.95
N SER A 41 10.60 -17.30 14.19
CA SER A 41 11.57 -17.96 15.07
C SER A 41 12.02 -17.12 16.27
N HIS A 42 11.36 -15.98 16.53
CA HIS A 42 11.72 -15.04 17.58
C HIS A 42 10.55 -14.79 18.52
N TYR A 43 10.87 -14.51 19.79
CA TYR A 43 9.88 -14.15 20.80
C TYR A 43 9.43 -12.70 20.55
N GLY A 44 8.21 -12.54 20.08
CA GLY A 44 7.54 -11.25 19.91
C GLY A 44 6.46 -11.06 20.97
N LYS A 45 5.30 -10.54 20.54
CA LYS A 45 4.07 -10.51 21.38
C LYS A 45 3.49 -11.92 21.60
N THR A 46 3.74 -12.82 20.65
CA THR A 46 3.34 -14.23 20.69
C THR A 46 4.60 -15.11 20.68
N PRO A 47 4.54 -16.33 21.24
CA PRO A 47 5.61 -17.31 21.10
C PRO A 47 5.89 -17.67 19.64
N PRO A 48 7.13 -18.10 19.29
CA PRO A 48 7.49 -18.48 17.92
C PRO A 48 6.60 -19.60 17.37
N CYS A 49 6.21 -19.48 16.10
CA CYS A 49 5.47 -20.52 15.40
C CYS A 49 6.28 -21.80 15.24
N THR A 50 7.61 -21.70 15.10
CA THR A 50 8.52 -22.86 15.09
C THR A 50 8.36 -23.73 16.33
N ASP A 51 8.23 -23.13 17.51
CA ASP A 51 8.10 -23.87 18.77
C ASP A 51 6.79 -24.65 18.83
N LEU A 52 5.70 -24.03 18.34
CA LEU A 52 4.40 -24.69 18.24
C LEU A 52 4.42 -25.86 17.25
N ILE A 53 5.02 -25.66 16.07
CA ILE A 53 5.15 -26.71 15.05
C ILE A 53 5.90 -27.93 15.63
N LEU A 54 7.02 -27.67 16.32
CA LEU A 54 7.81 -28.71 16.97
C LEU A 54 7.05 -29.41 18.09
N LYS A 55 6.34 -28.66 18.94
CA LYS A 55 5.50 -29.19 20.03
C LYS A 55 4.36 -30.08 19.51
N CYS A 56 3.75 -29.69 18.40
CA CYS A 56 2.71 -30.50 17.74
C CYS A 56 3.27 -31.72 17.00
N GLY A 57 4.59 -31.78 16.80
CA GLY A 57 5.26 -32.90 16.18
C GLY A 57 5.01 -33.02 14.68
N ILE A 58 4.74 -31.91 13.99
CA ILE A 58 4.49 -31.92 12.53
C ILE A 58 5.78 -32.31 11.80
N PRO A 59 5.82 -33.40 11.01
CA PRO A 59 7.05 -33.92 10.43
C PRO A 59 7.55 -33.16 9.20
N ARG A 60 6.64 -32.59 8.41
CA ARG A 60 6.95 -31.94 7.12
C ARG A 60 6.34 -30.55 7.03
N ILE A 61 7.13 -29.59 6.59
CA ILE A 61 6.74 -28.20 6.41
C ILE A 61 7.12 -27.75 4.99
N VAL A 62 6.16 -27.19 4.27
CA VAL A 62 6.32 -26.63 2.92
C VAL A 62 6.11 -25.12 3.03
N ILE A 63 7.11 -24.36 2.63
CA ILE A 63 7.17 -22.91 2.83
C ILE A 63 7.20 -22.24 1.47
N GLY A 64 6.33 -21.24 1.32
CA GLY A 64 6.21 -20.42 0.12
C GLY A 64 7.51 -19.68 -0.18
N ILE A 65 7.84 -18.74 0.71
CA ILE A 65 9.05 -17.92 0.63
C ILE A 65 9.74 -17.80 1.99
N GLN A 66 11.05 -17.57 1.94
CA GLN A 66 11.83 -17.18 3.12
C GLN A 66 11.45 -15.77 3.58
N ASP A 67 11.45 -15.52 4.89
CA ASP A 67 11.18 -14.17 5.42
C ASP A 67 12.44 -13.29 5.22
N PRO A 68 12.36 -12.14 4.51
CA PRO A 68 13.50 -11.25 4.32
C PRO A 68 13.87 -10.49 5.59
N HIS A 69 13.03 -10.50 6.63
CA HIS A 69 13.29 -9.76 7.85
C HIS A 69 14.54 -10.32 8.54
N SER A 70 15.54 -9.47 8.75
CA SER A 70 16.82 -9.79 9.39
C SER A 70 16.75 -10.56 10.73
N LYS A 71 15.63 -10.48 11.46
CA LYS A 71 15.43 -11.21 12.71
C LYS A 71 15.08 -12.68 12.47
N VAL A 72 14.45 -13.00 11.35
CA VAL A 72 13.93 -14.33 10.99
C VAL A 72 14.75 -14.99 9.89
N ALA A 73 15.20 -14.25 8.87
CA ALA A 73 15.83 -14.74 7.64
C ALA A 73 16.58 -16.08 7.78
N GLY A 74 15.88 -17.18 7.45
CA GLY A 74 16.39 -18.55 7.43
C GLY A 74 16.52 -19.25 8.79
N LYS A 75 16.38 -18.54 9.91
CA LYS A 75 16.49 -19.11 11.26
C LYS A 75 15.35 -20.06 11.57
N GLY A 76 14.12 -19.75 11.16
CA GLY A 76 12.98 -20.63 11.39
C GLY A 76 13.12 -21.93 10.61
N ILE A 77 13.53 -21.82 9.34
CA ILE A 77 13.87 -22.96 8.49
C ILE A 77 14.98 -23.82 9.12
N ASN A 78 16.06 -23.21 9.59
CA ASN A 78 17.20 -23.92 10.18
C ASN A 78 16.80 -24.65 11.47
N ILE A 79 16.08 -23.99 12.38
CA ILE A 79 15.58 -24.61 13.62
C ILE A 79 14.74 -25.84 13.32
N LEU A 80 13.84 -25.77 12.34
CA LEU A 80 13.00 -26.91 11.97
C LEU A 80 13.84 -28.07 11.41
N ARG A 81 14.81 -27.79 10.54
CA ARG A 81 15.72 -28.80 9.97
C ARG A 81 16.60 -29.46 11.04
N GLU A 82 17.21 -28.67 11.92
CA GLU A 82 18.06 -29.16 13.03
C GLU A 82 17.29 -30.07 14.00
N LYS A 83 15.98 -29.84 14.15
CA LYS A 83 15.08 -30.69 14.96
C LYS A 83 14.48 -31.85 14.17
N GLY A 84 15.06 -32.18 13.01
CA GLY A 84 14.74 -33.37 12.21
C GLY A 84 13.44 -33.27 11.42
N ARG A 85 12.96 -32.06 11.10
CA ARG A 85 11.79 -31.88 10.23
C ARG A 85 12.20 -31.79 8.76
N GLU A 86 11.38 -32.36 7.88
CA GLU A 86 11.50 -32.15 6.45
C GLU A 86 10.99 -30.74 6.11
N VAL A 87 11.84 -29.90 5.50
CA VAL A 87 11.48 -28.51 5.13
C VAL A 87 11.78 -28.25 3.67
N ILE A 88 10.73 -27.98 2.89
CA ILE A 88 10.79 -27.65 1.46
C ILE A 88 10.53 -26.16 1.27
N VAL A 89 11.45 -25.47 0.61
CA VAL A 89 11.40 -24.03 0.33
C VAL A 89 12.36 -23.69 -0.82
N PRO A 90 11.99 -22.80 -1.76
CA PRO A 90 10.69 -22.15 -1.91
C PRO A 90 9.67 -23.00 -2.69
N VAL A 91 8.38 -22.68 -2.56
CA VAL A 91 7.27 -23.32 -3.32
C VAL A 91 6.25 -22.25 -3.71
N LEU A 92 5.87 -22.16 -4.99
CA LEU A 92 5.03 -21.06 -5.49
C LEU A 92 5.58 -19.68 -5.09
N GLU A 93 6.91 -19.51 -5.26
CA GLU A 93 7.64 -18.32 -4.83
C GLU A 93 7.02 -17.05 -5.38
N GLU A 94 6.81 -16.97 -6.70
CA GLU A 94 6.26 -15.80 -7.37
C GLU A 94 4.90 -15.39 -6.80
N GLN A 95 3.97 -16.35 -6.64
CA GLN A 95 2.64 -16.10 -6.09
C GLN A 95 2.70 -15.66 -4.62
N CYS A 96 3.60 -16.27 -3.83
CA CYS A 96 3.80 -15.89 -2.44
C CYS A 96 4.44 -14.51 -2.32
N ARG A 97 5.36 -14.13 -3.22
CA ARG A 97 5.95 -12.79 -3.25
C ARG A 97 4.92 -11.75 -3.64
N GLU A 98 4.08 -12.02 -4.64
CA GLU A 98 2.97 -11.14 -5.02
C GLU A 98 1.97 -10.95 -3.85
N HIS A 99 1.61 -12.04 -3.15
CA HIS A 99 0.76 -11.96 -1.97
C HIS A 99 1.36 -11.06 -0.86
N HIS A 100 2.68 -11.10 -0.66
CA HIS A 100 3.38 -10.34 0.37
C HIS A 100 4.04 -9.05 -0.14
N LYS A 101 3.73 -8.57 -1.34
CA LYS A 101 4.49 -7.49 -2.01
C LYS A 101 4.72 -6.24 -1.17
N ARG A 102 3.74 -5.83 -0.36
CA ARG A 102 3.81 -4.68 0.56
C ARG A 102 4.83 -4.92 1.69
N PHE A 103 4.73 -6.09 2.33
CA PHE A 103 5.63 -6.51 3.40
C PHE A 103 7.07 -6.69 2.90
N LEU A 104 7.23 -7.35 1.76
CA LEU A 104 8.56 -7.57 1.16
C LEU A 104 9.20 -6.25 0.75
N THR A 105 8.46 -5.36 0.10
CA THR A 105 8.96 -4.03 -0.30
C THR A 105 9.41 -3.22 0.92
N PHE A 106 8.61 -3.23 1.99
CA PHE A 106 8.97 -2.57 3.24
C PHE A 106 10.28 -3.10 3.84
N HIS A 107 10.47 -4.43 3.89
CA HIS A 107 11.67 -5.01 4.50
C HIS A 107 12.90 -5.01 3.60
N GLU A 108 12.75 -5.24 2.30
CA GLU A 108 13.84 -5.36 1.34
C GLU A 108 14.26 -3.99 0.79
N LYS A 109 13.30 -3.15 0.35
CA LYS A 109 13.57 -1.84 -0.26
C LYS A 109 13.57 -0.67 0.75
N LYS A 110 13.20 -0.90 2.01
CA LYS A 110 13.14 0.13 3.07
C LYS A 110 12.24 1.33 2.76
N ARG A 111 11.21 1.11 1.94
CA ARG A 111 10.18 2.10 1.59
C ARG A 111 8.80 1.42 1.50
N PRO A 112 7.69 2.16 1.57
CA PRO A 112 6.38 1.59 1.26
C PRO A 112 6.33 1.06 -0.18
N TYR A 113 5.41 0.12 -0.41
CA TYR A 113 4.95 -0.23 -1.75
C TYR A 113 4.12 0.92 -2.32
N ILE A 114 4.50 1.41 -3.50
CA ILE A 114 3.97 2.64 -4.08
C ILE A 114 3.08 2.31 -5.26
N ILE A 115 1.81 2.71 -5.14
CA ILE A 115 0.80 2.57 -6.19
C ILE A 115 0.53 3.94 -6.79
N LEU A 116 0.91 4.15 -8.05
CA LEU A 116 0.49 5.31 -8.82
C LEU A 116 -0.95 5.14 -9.27
N LYS A 117 -1.79 6.15 -9.10
CA LYS A 117 -3.20 6.09 -9.51
C LYS A 117 -3.70 7.39 -10.11
N TRP A 118 -4.21 7.31 -11.33
CA TRP A 118 -4.93 8.42 -11.96
C TRP A 118 -6.13 7.94 -12.78
N ALA A 119 -6.90 8.90 -13.27
CA ALA A 119 -7.92 8.70 -14.28
C ALA A 119 -7.63 9.67 -15.42
N GLU A 120 -7.73 9.21 -16.66
CA GLU A 120 -7.49 9.98 -17.87
C GLU A 120 -8.63 9.84 -18.87
N SER A 121 -8.87 10.87 -19.65
CA SER A 121 -9.78 10.87 -20.79
C SER A 121 -9.27 9.94 -21.89
N SER A 122 -10.12 9.61 -22.87
CA SER A 122 -9.72 8.73 -23.97
C SER A 122 -8.62 9.32 -24.86
N ASP A 123 -8.40 10.64 -24.78
CA ASP A 123 -7.33 11.39 -25.43
C ASP A 123 -6.17 11.79 -24.47
N GLY A 124 -6.09 11.16 -23.30
CA GLY A 124 -4.91 11.16 -22.42
C GLY A 124 -4.73 12.41 -21.57
N TYR A 125 -5.82 13.04 -21.11
CA TYR A 125 -5.80 14.17 -20.19
C TYR A 125 -6.40 13.80 -18.84
N ILE A 126 -5.77 14.24 -17.74
CA ILE A 126 -6.23 13.96 -16.37
C ILE A 126 -7.09 15.10 -15.79
N ALA A 127 -7.07 16.26 -16.43
CA ALA A 127 -7.87 17.42 -16.08
C ALA A 127 -7.97 18.38 -17.28
N PRO A 128 -9.07 19.15 -17.38
CA PRO A 128 -9.17 20.22 -18.37
C PRO A 128 -8.25 21.39 -18.02
N LYS A 129 -8.19 22.40 -18.90
CA LYS A 129 -7.51 23.66 -18.59
C LYS A 129 -8.08 24.33 -17.35
N LYS A 130 -7.23 25.02 -16.60
CA LYS A 130 -7.64 25.77 -15.40
C LYS A 130 -8.75 26.78 -15.67
N SER A 131 -8.77 27.39 -16.87
CA SER A 131 -9.83 28.32 -17.30
C SER A 131 -11.21 27.69 -17.44
N GLU A 132 -11.27 26.37 -17.64
CA GLU A 132 -12.51 25.59 -17.81
C GLU A 132 -12.95 24.92 -16.51
N ARG A 133 -12.12 24.97 -15.47
CA ARG A 133 -12.48 24.49 -14.14
C ARG A 133 -13.41 25.48 -13.45
N SER A 134 -14.20 24.94 -12.53
CA SER A 134 -15.01 25.71 -11.61
C SER A 134 -14.16 26.69 -10.81
N LYS A 135 -14.73 27.86 -10.48
CA LYS A 135 -14.08 28.82 -9.57
C LYS A 135 -13.96 28.26 -8.15
N ASN A 136 -14.84 27.32 -7.78
CA ASN A 136 -14.79 26.65 -6.50
C ASN A 136 -14.02 25.34 -6.65
N PRO A 137 -13.13 25.00 -5.69
CA PRO A 137 -12.42 23.73 -5.70
C PRO A 137 -13.38 22.53 -5.70
N GLU A 138 -13.36 21.74 -6.76
CA GLU A 138 -14.13 20.50 -6.88
C GLU A 138 -13.47 19.53 -7.87
N PRO A 139 -13.61 18.20 -7.63
CA PRO A 139 -13.04 17.21 -8.53
C PRO A 139 -13.69 17.25 -9.91
N PHE A 140 -12.87 17.17 -10.96
CA PHE A 140 -13.34 16.91 -12.31
C PHE A 140 -13.42 15.40 -12.55
N TRP A 141 -14.63 14.88 -12.70
CA TRP A 141 -14.85 13.43 -12.81
C TRP A 141 -14.72 12.93 -14.25
N ILE A 142 -13.60 12.28 -14.54
CA ILE A 142 -13.40 11.50 -15.76
C ILE A 142 -14.01 10.09 -15.61
N SER A 143 -13.67 9.42 -14.51
CA SER A 143 -14.08 8.04 -14.24
C SER A 143 -15.53 7.93 -13.77
N ASN A 144 -16.23 6.86 -14.16
CA ASN A 144 -17.59 6.55 -13.74
C ASN A 144 -17.72 6.21 -12.24
N ARG A 145 -18.95 5.96 -11.78
CA ARG A 145 -19.24 5.73 -10.36
C ARG A 145 -18.63 4.45 -9.80
N TYR A 146 -18.52 3.39 -10.61
CA TYR A 146 -17.99 2.10 -10.19
C TYR A 146 -16.47 2.17 -10.02
N SER A 147 -15.78 2.82 -10.95
CA SER A 147 -14.34 3.13 -10.83
C SER A 147 -14.05 3.94 -9.58
N ARG A 148 -14.88 4.95 -9.25
CA ARG A 148 -14.74 5.73 -8.01
C ARG A 148 -15.00 4.90 -6.75
N GLN A 149 -15.95 3.97 -6.79
CA GLN A 149 -16.19 3.06 -5.68
C GLN A 149 -15.00 2.12 -5.46
N LEU A 150 -14.40 1.60 -6.54
CA LEU A 150 -13.21 0.77 -6.48
C LEU A 150 -12.00 1.53 -5.89
N VAL A 151 -11.82 2.81 -6.23
CA VAL A 151 -10.82 3.67 -5.56
C VAL A 151 -11.08 3.78 -4.06
N HIS A 152 -12.34 3.87 -3.63
CA HIS A 152 -12.66 3.87 -2.19
C HIS A 152 -12.36 2.52 -1.53
N GLN A 153 -12.54 1.40 -2.23
CA GLN A 153 -12.07 0.10 -1.74
C GLN A 153 -10.54 0.11 -1.59
N TRP A 154 -9.79 0.51 -2.61
CA TRP A 154 -8.32 0.55 -2.52
C TRP A 154 -7.79 1.45 -1.40
N ARG A 155 -8.45 2.58 -1.13
CA ARG A 155 -8.11 3.43 0.03
C ARG A 155 -8.26 2.70 1.38
N THR A 156 -9.11 1.68 1.48
CA THR A 156 -9.24 0.85 2.69
C THR A 156 -8.21 -0.26 2.78
N GLU A 157 -7.61 -0.63 1.65
CA GLU A 157 -6.62 -1.71 1.53
C GLU A 157 -5.20 -1.18 1.74
N GLU A 158 -4.96 0.10 1.50
CA GLU A 158 -3.65 0.74 1.67
C GLU A 158 -3.55 1.61 2.92
N GLN A 159 -2.33 1.74 3.46
CA GLN A 159 -2.12 2.41 4.74
C GLN A 159 -2.03 3.93 4.63
N ALA A 160 -1.65 4.45 3.47
CA ALA A 160 -1.53 5.88 3.21
C ALA A 160 -2.02 6.26 1.81
N ILE A 161 -2.36 7.54 1.64
CA ILE A 161 -2.70 8.17 0.36
C ILE A 161 -2.00 9.51 0.26
N LEU A 162 -1.27 9.77 -0.82
CA LEU A 162 -0.52 11.00 -1.07
C LEU A 162 -1.21 11.85 -2.13
N VAL A 163 -1.25 13.17 -1.91
CA VAL A 163 -1.58 14.17 -2.93
C VAL A 163 -0.61 15.36 -2.88
N GLY A 164 -0.42 16.03 -4.02
CA GLY A 164 0.31 17.29 -4.09
C GLY A 164 -0.56 18.51 -3.75
N THR A 165 0.10 19.67 -3.52
CA THR A 165 -0.58 20.93 -3.15
C THR A 165 -1.67 21.31 -4.15
N ASN A 166 -1.37 21.23 -5.45
CA ASN A 166 -2.29 21.67 -6.50
C ASN A 166 -3.55 20.80 -6.55
N THR A 167 -3.43 19.48 -6.36
CA THR A 167 -4.61 18.61 -6.25
C THR A 167 -5.51 19.04 -5.09
N VAL A 168 -4.92 19.39 -3.94
CA VAL A 168 -5.72 19.88 -2.82
C VAL A 168 -6.40 21.19 -3.15
N LEU A 169 -5.68 22.15 -3.75
CA LEU A 169 -6.21 23.46 -4.09
C LEU A 169 -7.32 23.42 -5.17
N GLU A 170 -7.20 22.53 -6.15
CA GLU A 170 -8.15 22.43 -7.27
C GLU A 170 -9.35 21.54 -6.97
N ASP A 171 -9.20 20.49 -6.13
CA ASP A 171 -10.26 19.50 -5.90
C ASP A 171 -10.85 19.54 -4.48
N ASN A 172 -10.16 20.15 -3.52
CA ASN A 172 -10.46 20.10 -2.08
C ASN A 172 -10.87 18.68 -1.60
N PRO A 173 -10.03 17.64 -1.82
CA PRO A 173 -10.44 16.26 -1.64
C PRO A 173 -10.50 15.86 -0.16
N LYS A 174 -11.42 14.95 0.17
CA LYS A 174 -11.50 14.34 1.50
C LYS A 174 -10.52 13.18 1.72
N LEU A 175 -10.14 12.49 0.64
CA LEU A 175 -9.21 11.34 0.62
C LEU A 175 -9.59 10.15 1.54
N ASN A 176 -10.81 10.11 2.07
CA ASN A 176 -11.36 9.00 2.83
C ASN A 176 -12.21 8.06 1.95
N PRO A 177 -12.45 6.80 2.38
CA PRO A 177 -13.33 5.85 1.71
C PRO A 177 -14.79 6.10 2.10
N ARG A 178 -15.59 6.71 1.22
CA ARG A 178 -16.98 7.14 1.52
C ARG A 178 -18.05 6.18 1.04
N THR A 179 -17.72 5.34 0.07
CA THR A 179 -18.65 4.41 -0.61
C THR A 179 -18.21 2.96 -0.43
N TRP A 180 -17.28 2.72 0.49
CA TRP A 180 -16.76 1.41 0.86
C TRP A 180 -16.47 1.39 2.36
N GLN A 181 -16.67 0.25 3.02
CA GLN A 181 -16.41 0.11 4.44
C GLN A 181 -14.95 -0.29 4.69
N GLY A 182 -14.28 0.39 5.62
CA GLY A 182 -12.93 0.05 6.03
C GLY A 182 -12.23 1.21 6.73
N LYS A 183 -10.97 0.99 7.10
CA LYS A 183 -10.14 1.99 7.77
C LYS A 183 -9.77 3.10 6.77
N SER A 184 -9.80 4.36 7.22
CA SER A 184 -9.27 5.46 6.40
C SER A 184 -7.73 5.40 6.38
N PRO A 185 -7.10 5.66 5.22
CA PRO A 185 -5.65 5.72 5.12
C PRO A 185 -5.13 6.99 5.82
N LEU A 186 -3.84 7.00 6.17
CA LEU A 186 -3.13 8.23 6.51
C LEU A 186 -3.14 9.15 5.29
N ARG A 187 -3.66 10.37 5.41
CA ARG A 187 -3.56 11.39 4.37
C ARG A 187 -2.15 11.97 4.40
N VAL A 188 -1.45 11.92 3.29
CA VAL A 188 -0.12 12.51 3.12
C VAL A 188 -0.24 13.64 2.11
N VAL A 189 0.22 14.83 2.48
CA VAL A 189 0.10 16.02 1.63
C VAL A 189 1.46 16.67 1.49
N ILE A 190 1.87 16.96 0.26
CA ILE A 190 3.01 17.83 0.00
C ILE A 190 2.50 19.26 -0.09
N ASP A 191 2.89 20.12 0.85
CA ASP A 191 2.57 21.55 0.84
C ASP A 191 3.79 22.40 1.24
N ARG A 192 4.70 22.56 0.27
CA ARG A 192 6.01 23.19 0.44
C ARG A 192 5.96 24.52 1.19
N HIS A 193 4.97 25.36 0.88
CA HIS A 193 4.85 26.71 1.41
C HIS A 193 3.58 26.95 2.23
N LEU A 194 2.90 25.87 2.67
CA LEU A 194 1.67 25.94 3.45
C LEU A 194 0.59 26.81 2.78
N LYS A 195 0.38 26.60 1.47
CA LYS A 195 -0.58 27.37 0.67
C LYS A 195 -2.02 26.89 0.84
N ILE A 196 -2.24 25.68 1.35
CA ILE A 196 -3.58 25.11 1.47
C ILE A 196 -4.36 25.86 2.56
N PRO A 197 -5.53 26.44 2.24
CA PRO A 197 -6.32 27.14 3.23
C PRO A 197 -6.84 26.21 4.34
N GLU A 198 -6.89 26.70 5.58
CA GLU A 198 -7.24 25.88 6.75
C GLU A 198 -8.68 25.33 6.74
N ASN A 199 -9.57 25.91 5.93
CA ASN A 199 -10.94 25.43 5.76
C ASN A 199 -11.08 24.28 4.75
N PHE A 200 -9.98 23.77 4.19
CA PHE A 200 -10.00 22.64 3.27
C PHE A 200 -10.19 21.31 4.00
N ASN A 201 -10.77 20.34 3.29
CA ASN A 201 -11.14 19.03 3.82
C ASN A 201 -9.95 18.24 4.37
N ILE A 202 -8.72 18.48 3.90
CA ILE A 202 -7.53 17.80 4.46
C ILE A 202 -7.25 18.19 5.92
N TYR A 203 -7.82 19.31 6.40
CA TYR A 203 -7.75 19.81 7.78
C TYR A 203 -8.96 19.42 8.65
N ASP A 204 -9.94 18.68 8.12
CA ASP A 204 -11.22 18.37 8.78
C ASP A 204 -11.14 17.39 9.97
N GLN A 205 -9.94 16.88 10.29
CA GLN A 205 -9.66 15.91 11.36
C GLN A 205 -10.43 14.57 11.26
N THR A 206 -11.08 14.27 10.13
CA THR A 206 -11.82 13.00 9.93
C THR A 206 -10.89 11.81 9.70
N ALA A 207 -9.64 12.07 9.30
CA ALA A 207 -8.56 11.10 9.21
C ALA A 207 -7.25 11.78 9.62
N ASN A 208 -6.28 10.97 10.07
CA ASN A 208 -4.94 11.49 10.35
C ASN A 208 -4.32 12.05 9.07
N THR A 209 -3.67 13.20 9.18
CA THR A 209 -3.03 13.91 8.07
C THR A 209 -1.58 14.23 8.43
N LEU A 210 -0.65 13.85 7.56
CA LEU A 210 0.76 14.21 7.59
C LEU A 210 1.05 15.19 6.44
N ILE A 211 1.53 16.38 6.77
CA ILE A 211 1.79 17.45 5.81
C ILE A 211 3.30 17.71 5.74
N PHE A 212 3.90 17.46 4.58
CA PHE A 212 5.30 17.76 4.30
C PHE A 212 5.47 19.20 3.84
N THR A 213 6.37 19.95 4.49
CA THR A 213 6.56 21.39 4.22
C THR A 213 8.02 21.82 4.39
N GLN A 214 8.41 22.93 3.75
CA GLN A 214 9.76 23.51 3.91
C GLN A 214 9.84 24.41 5.15
N THR A 215 8.69 24.87 5.66
CA THR A 215 8.65 25.85 6.75
C THR A 215 8.71 25.13 8.08
N LYS A 216 9.60 25.55 8.97
CA LYS A 216 9.54 25.15 10.38
C LYS A 216 8.22 25.62 10.98
N VAL A 217 7.35 24.66 11.29
CA VAL A 217 5.98 24.93 11.70
C VAL A 217 5.92 25.16 13.21
N ASP A 218 5.73 26.41 13.63
CA ASP A 218 5.30 26.75 15.00
C ASP A 218 3.77 26.97 15.05
N LEU A 219 3.03 26.05 14.42
CA LEU A 219 1.56 26.07 14.46
C LEU A 219 1.07 25.31 15.70
N PRO A 220 -0.07 25.73 16.28
CA PRO A 220 -0.68 25.00 17.38
C PRO A 220 -0.94 23.55 16.96
N LYS A 221 -0.56 22.60 17.82
CA LYS A 221 -0.82 21.17 17.59
C LYS A 221 -2.32 20.95 17.36
N ARG A 222 -2.68 20.49 16.16
CA ARG A 222 -4.04 20.09 15.82
C ARG A 222 -4.15 18.58 15.97
N LYS A 223 -5.21 18.11 16.63
CA LYS A 223 -5.42 16.68 16.81
C LYS A 223 -5.52 15.99 15.44
N GLY A 224 -4.71 14.96 15.22
CA GLY A 224 -4.72 14.20 13.97
C GLY A 224 -4.05 14.89 12.79
N ILE A 225 -3.41 16.05 12.97
CA ILE A 225 -2.67 16.73 11.89
C ILE A 225 -1.23 16.96 12.36
N GLU A 226 -0.30 16.42 11.59
CA GLU A 226 1.12 16.47 11.83
C GLU A 226 1.80 17.21 10.67
N PHE A 227 2.70 18.13 11.00
CA PHE A 227 3.55 18.79 10.01
C PHE A 227 4.95 18.20 10.12
N GLN A 228 5.51 17.79 8.99
CA GLN A 228 6.86 17.26 8.88
C GLN A 228 7.67 18.19 8.00
N GLU A 229 8.66 18.83 8.61
CA GLU A 229 9.64 19.63 7.88
C GLU A 229 10.56 18.69 7.07
N ILE A 230 10.78 19.02 5.81
CA ILE A 230 11.72 18.35 4.89
C ILE A 230 12.47 19.37 4.04
N ASP A 231 13.63 18.97 3.52
CA ASP A 231 14.43 19.82 2.65
C ASP A 231 14.00 19.66 1.19
N PHE A 232 13.38 20.69 0.62
CA PHE A 232 12.94 20.71 -0.78
C PHE A 232 14.08 21.01 -1.78
N SER A 233 15.31 21.21 -1.31
CA SER A 233 16.50 21.25 -2.16
C SER A 233 17.10 19.86 -2.40
N GLU A 234 16.77 18.90 -1.53
CA GLU A 234 17.15 17.48 -1.64
C GLU A 234 16.02 16.66 -2.29
N ASN A 235 16.27 15.36 -2.53
CA ASN A 235 15.25 14.47 -3.07
C ASN A 235 14.06 14.33 -2.08
N VAL A 236 12.93 14.93 -2.45
CA VAL A 236 11.70 14.96 -1.64
C VAL A 236 11.08 13.57 -1.50
N LEU A 237 11.09 12.76 -2.55
CA LEU A 237 10.44 11.44 -2.55
C LEU A 237 11.15 10.46 -1.61
N THR A 238 12.49 10.51 -1.58
CA THR A 238 13.32 9.74 -0.65
C THR A 238 12.98 10.09 0.80
N GLN A 239 12.95 11.39 1.12
CA GLN A 239 12.57 11.86 2.46
C GLN A 239 11.16 11.42 2.85
N ILE A 240 10.19 11.49 1.93
CA ILE A 240 8.82 11.01 2.17
C ILE A 240 8.83 9.49 2.45
N CYS A 241 9.52 8.70 1.62
CA CYS A 241 9.64 7.25 1.81
C CYS A 241 10.26 6.90 3.16
N ASP A 242 11.33 7.58 3.56
CA ASP A 242 12.02 7.38 4.84
C ASP A 242 11.09 7.69 6.02
N GLN A 243 10.38 8.82 5.96
CA GLN A 243 9.45 9.24 7.00
C GLN A 243 8.27 8.28 7.15
N LEU A 244 7.77 7.72 6.04
CA LEU A 244 6.73 6.71 6.04
C LEU A 244 7.23 5.35 6.55
N HIS A 245 8.44 4.94 6.14
CA HIS A 245 9.06 3.71 6.61
C HIS A 245 9.33 3.75 8.12
N GLN A 246 9.84 4.87 8.66
CA GLN A 246 10.01 5.07 10.11
C GLN A 246 8.69 4.98 10.89
N ARG A 247 7.56 5.35 10.26
CA ARG A 247 6.21 5.23 10.80
C ARG A 247 5.59 3.82 10.60
N ASN A 248 6.35 2.88 10.06
CA ASN A 248 5.91 1.52 9.70
C ASN A 248 4.77 1.49 8.68
N VAL A 249 4.71 2.49 7.79
CA VAL A 249 3.79 2.51 6.66
C VAL A 249 4.37 1.65 5.54
N GLN A 250 3.68 0.57 5.20
CA GLN A 250 4.08 -0.44 4.22
C GLN A 250 3.54 -0.18 2.82
N SER A 251 2.52 0.67 2.67
CA SER A 251 1.94 0.95 1.37
C SER A 251 1.32 2.34 1.27
N ILE A 252 1.39 2.92 0.08
CA ILE A 252 0.85 4.24 -0.22
C ILE A 252 0.29 4.30 -1.64
N ILE A 253 -0.88 4.92 -1.80
CA ILE A 253 -1.41 5.30 -3.12
C ILE A 253 -1.04 6.75 -3.38
N ILE A 254 -0.41 7.02 -4.52
CA ILE A 254 -0.18 8.38 -5.01
C ILE A 254 -1.36 8.74 -5.90
N GLU A 255 -2.25 9.58 -5.39
CA GLU A 255 -3.36 10.14 -6.15
C GLU A 255 -3.05 11.60 -6.52
N GLY A 256 -3.42 12.00 -7.73
CA GLY A 256 -3.50 13.42 -8.10
C GLY A 256 -2.20 14.09 -8.54
N GLY A 257 -2.36 15.00 -9.51
CA GLY A 257 -1.34 15.87 -10.06
C GLY A 257 -0.38 15.15 -11.01
N ALA A 258 -0.35 15.57 -12.28
CA ALA A 258 0.57 15.02 -13.27
C ALA A 258 2.02 15.12 -12.82
N GLU A 259 2.43 16.27 -12.25
CA GLU A 259 3.80 16.49 -11.78
C GLU A 259 4.21 15.56 -10.63
N THR A 260 3.31 15.30 -9.67
CA THR A 260 3.60 14.37 -8.57
C THR A 260 3.80 12.96 -9.13
N GLN A 261 2.86 12.47 -9.94
CA GLN A 261 2.98 11.15 -10.57
C GLN A 261 4.27 11.05 -11.39
N LYS A 262 4.54 12.07 -12.21
CA LYS A 262 5.73 12.17 -13.05
C LYS A 262 7.01 12.08 -12.24
N SER A 263 7.11 12.76 -11.09
CA SER A 263 8.29 12.65 -10.23
C SER A 263 8.55 11.23 -9.72
N PHE A 264 7.51 10.46 -9.37
CA PHE A 264 7.68 9.07 -8.95
C PHE A 264 8.10 8.15 -10.11
N ILE A 265 7.66 8.47 -11.34
CA ILE A 265 8.04 7.73 -12.55
C ILE A 265 9.48 8.06 -12.95
N GLU A 266 9.87 9.34 -12.98
CA GLU A 266 11.21 9.79 -13.37
C GLU A 266 12.29 9.35 -12.39
N ASP A 267 12.00 9.35 -11.09
CA ASP A 267 12.91 8.84 -10.06
C ASP A 267 12.93 7.29 -9.99
N ASP A 268 12.07 6.61 -10.76
CA ASP A 268 11.87 5.16 -10.76
C ASP A 268 11.53 4.58 -9.36
N ILE A 269 10.69 5.30 -8.60
CA ILE A 269 10.28 4.94 -7.23
C ILE A 269 8.79 4.60 -7.21
N TRP A 270 8.39 3.61 -8.00
CA TRP A 270 7.03 3.07 -7.99
C TRP A 270 7.05 1.55 -8.17
N ASP A 271 5.95 0.87 -7.82
CA ASP A 271 5.86 -0.59 -7.98
C ASP A 271 4.67 -1.01 -8.86
N GLU A 272 3.56 -0.26 -8.80
CA GLU A 272 2.35 -0.55 -9.56
C GLU A 272 1.65 0.74 -9.98
N ALA A 273 1.05 0.76 -11.17
CA ALA A 273 0.20 1.86 -11.62
C ALA A 273 -1.20 1.34 -11.94
N ARG A 274 -2.22 2.06 -11.45
CA ARG A 274 -3.64 1.76 -11.68
C ARG A 274 -4.27 2.93 -12.43
N ILE A 275 -4.57 2.71 -13.71
CA ILE A 275 -4.93 3.76 -14.65
C ILE A 275 -6.37 3.51 -15.11
N PHE A 276 -7.28 4.44 -14.80
CA PHE A 276 -8.62 4.43 -15.38
C PHE A 276 -8.65 5.30 -16.63
N ILE A 277 -9.13 4.76 -17.74
CA ILE A 277 -9.35 5.48 -18.99
C ILE A 277 -10.86 5.61 -19.17
N GLY A 278 -11.37 6.83 -19.09
CA GLY A 278 -12.78 7.16 -19.32
C GLY A 278 -13.08 7.38 -20.80
N THR A 279 -14.37 7.49 -21.14
CA THR A 279 -14.83 7.65 -22.54
C THR A 279 -14.95 9.11 -22.99
N SER A 280 -14.68 10.07 -22.12
CA SER A 280 -14.73 11.50 -22.48
C SER A 280 -13.48 11.91 -23.23
N GLU A 281 -13.60 12.87 -24.14
CA GLU A 281 -12.48 13.57 -24.78
C GLU A 281 -12.44 15.00 -24.27
N LEU A 282 -11.26 15.47 -23.85
CA LEU A 282 -11.09 16.84 -23.34
C LEU A 282 -10.52 17.79 -24.42
N GLY A 283 -9.82 17.25 -25.42
CA GLY A 283 -9.14 17.97 -26.49
C GLY A 283 -7.85 18.65 -26.04
N ASP A 284 -7.87 19.28 -24.87
CA ASP A 284 -6.75 20.02 -24.27
C ASP A 284 -6.85 20.01 -22.73
N GLY A 285 -5.74 20.28 -22.04
CA GLY A 285 -5.68 20.28 -20.59
C GLY A 285 -4.36 19.77 -20.03
N ILE A 286 -4.41 19.20 -18.83
CA ILE A 286 -3.25 18.58 -18.18
C ILE A 286 -3.12 17.15 -18.70
N LYS A 287 -2.05 16.89 -19.46
CA LYS A 287 -1.75 15.55 -19.97
C LYS A 287 -1.51 14.55 -18.83
N ALA A 288 -1.92 13.31 -19.06
CA ALA A 288 -1.55 12.20 -18.22
C ALA A 288 -0.03 11.98 -18.21
N PRO A 289 0.54 11.49 -17.10
CA PRO A 289 1.95 11.13 -17.07
C PRO A 289 2.21 9.97 -18.04
N GLU A 290 3.31 10.06 -18.77
CA GLU A 290 3.80 8.93 -19.57
C GLU A 290 4.45 7.89 -18.65
N ILE A 291 4.11 6.63 -18.85
CA ILE A 291 4.61 5.54 -18.00
C ILE A 291 4.95 4.30 -18.84
N GLY A 292 6.05 3.64 -18.47
CA GLY A 292 6.43 2.31 -18.96
C GLY A 292 5.87 1.19 -18.10
N GLY A 293 6.53 0.03 -18.13
CA GLY A 293 6.19 -1.14 -17.33
C GLY A 293 5.31 -2.17 -18.05
N VAL A 294 5.08 -3.29 -17.38
CA VAL A 294 4.38 -4.46 -17.92
C VAL A 294 2.91 -4.40 -17.54
N GLU A 295 2.01 -4.47 -18.53
CA GLU A 295 0.57 -4.61 -18.29
C GLU A 295 0.25 -6.01 -17.78
N ILE A 296 -0.15 -6.09 -16.51
CA ILE A 296 -0.48 -7.35 -15.83
C ILE A 296 -1.99 -7.60 -15.75
N GLU A 297 -2.80 -6.54 -15.86
CA GLU A 297 -4.25 -6.66 -15.87
C GLU A 297 -4.89 -5.57 -16.75
N ARG A 298 -5.96 -5.96 -17.43
CA ARG A 298 -6.81 -5.07 -18.22
C ARG A 298 -8.26 -5.47 -18.05
N THR A 299 -9.04 -4.58 -17.43
CA THR A 299 -10.42 -4.89 -17.02
C THR A 299 -11.35 -3.73 -17.38
N THR A 300 -12.49 -4.02 -18.01
CA THR A 300 -13.53 -3.04 -18.28
C THR A 300 -14.47 -2.94 -17.08
N LEU A 301 -14.74 -1.71 -16.62
CA LEU A 301 -15.66 -1.39 -15.53
C LEU A 301 -16.75 -0.46 -16.06
N GLU A 302 -17.88 -1.04 -16.46
CA GLU A 302 -18.93 -0.34 -17.21
C GLU A 302 -18.35 0.23 -18.53
N ASN A 303 -18.13 1.54 -18.61
CA ASN A 303 -17.55 2.21 -19.76
C ASN A 303 -16.09 2.66 -19.56
N ASP A 304 -15.55 2.54 -18.34
CA ASP A 304 -14.14 2.84 -18.08
C ASP A 304 -13.28 1.60 -18.35
N LEU A 305 -12.05 1.82 -18.83
CA LEU A 305 -11.02 0.78 -18.90
C LEU A 305 -10.04 0.96 -17.74
N LEU A 306 -9.87 -0.07 -16.90
CA LEU A 306 -8.79 -0.14 -15.92
C LEU A 306 -7.61 -0.90 -16.49
N ARG A 307 -6.43 -0.29 -16.45
CA ARG A 307 -5.14 -0.93 -16.72
C ARG A 307 -4.32 -0.98 -15.43
N ILE A 308 -3.71 -2.13 -15.15
CA ILE A 308 -2.74 -2.28 -14.07
C ILE A 308 -1.38 -2.60 -14.69
N LEU A 309 -0.42 -1.73 -14.42
CA LEU A 309 0.98 -1.87 -14.82
C LEU A 309 1.82 -2.22 -13.60
N LYS A 310 2.86 -3.02 -13.81
CA LYS A 310 3.90 -3.30 -12.82
C LYS A 310 5.22 -2.71 -13.32
N ASN A 311 5.96 -2.07 -12.42
CA ASN A 311 7.31 -1.59 -12.72
C ASN A 311 8.25 -2.80 -12.86
N ASP A 312 9.00 -2.87 -13.96
CA ASP A 312 9.87 -3.99 -14.34
C ASP A 312 11.30 -3.88 -13.82
#